data_AF-A0A0Q6VCD4-F1
#
_entry.id   AF-A0A0Q6VCD4-F1
#
_cell.length_a   1.000
_cell.length_b   1.000
_cell.length_c   1.000
_cell.angle_alpha   90.00
_cell.angle_beta   90.00
_cell.angle_gamma   90.00
#
_symmetry.space_group_name_H-M   'P 1'
#
loop_
_entity.id
_entity.type
_entity.pdbx_description
1 polymer ?
#
loop_
_entity_poly.entity_id
_entity_poly.type
_entity_poly.pdbx_seq_one_letter_code
_entity_poly.pdbx_strand_id
1 'polypeptide(L)'
;MVMRRLVLALTALFLLSACIGVTMDDNDPKDSKPEPTARSSSDGVEVWDLTGQPSAKAFGISDETNDGTYETKTARSVRFKLPGGRTIDTQATLVSFYRAGSGSDAHFTVGIRTAQLEPGPLVTAFRDVLTQLDVPTDPADTLAAKIDAAPDDQTERISVGSDAVTLGDLKLSAQAGLAPVAGSGRVIVGGSWSDD
;
A
#
# COMPACT_ATOMS: atom_id res chain seq x y z
N MET A 1 -46.35 45.75 17.35
CA MET A 1 -45.28 46.76 17.30
C MET A 1 -44.03 46.14 17.92
N VAL A 2 -43.01 45.85 17.09
CA VAL A 2 -41.57 45.66 17.41
C VAL A 2 -41.22 44.55 18.44
N MET A 3 -40.84 43.32 18.08
CA MET A 3 -39.60 42.82 17.45
C MET A 3 -38.30 43.24 18.18
N ARG A 4 -37.69 42.33 18.96
CA ARG A 4 -36.22 42.22 19.06
C ARG A 4 -35.76 40.90 19.67
N ARG A 5 -35.10 40.12 18.83
CA ARG A 5 -34.24 38.98 19.16
C ARG A 5 -33.01 39.51 19.91
N LEU A 6 -32.54 38.79 20.93
CA LEU A 6 -31.12 38.85 21.31
C LEU A 6 -30.65 37.43 21.67
N VAL A 7 -30.00 36.82 20.69
CA VAL A 7 -29.11 35.68 20.86
C VAL A 7 -27.78 36.28 21.32
N LEU A 8 -27.24 35.81 22.44
CA LEU A 8 -25.82 35.99 22.74
C LEU A 8 -25.19 34.61 22.90
N ALA A 9 -24.47 34.23 21.86
CA ALA A 9 -23.58 33.10 21.80
C ALA A 9 -22.24 33.48 22.44
N LEU A 10 -21.77 32.72 23.43
CA LEU A 10 -20.34 32.64 23.75
C LEU A 10 -20.10 31.45 24.69
N THR A 11 -19.72 30.29 24.14
CA THR A 11 -18.97 29.31 24.93
C THR A 11 -17.93 28.64 24.05
N ALA A 12 -16.71 28.68 24.54
CA ALA A 12 -15.46 28.49 23.84
C ALA A 12 -15.25 27.09 23.26
N LEU A 13 -14.70 27.07 22.06
CA LEU A 13 -14.10 25.95 21.38
C LEU A 13 -12.79 25.57 22.09
N PHE A 14 -12.77 24.47 22.84
CA PHE A 14 -11.53 23.82 23.28
C PHE A 14 -11.22 22.65 22.35
N LEU A 15 -10.25 22.86 21.47
CA LEU A 15 -9.49 21.80 20.81
C LEU A 15 -8.56 21.17 21.85
N LEU A 16 -8.76 19.90 22.17
CA LEU A 16 -7.72 19.05 22.75
C LEU A 16 -7.84 17.63 22.20
N SER A 17 -6.73 17.24 21.58
CA SER A 17 -6.36 15.94 21.08
C SER A 17 -6.74 14.79 22.04
N ALA A 18 -7.43 13.77 21.53
CA ALA A 18 -7.53 12.46 22.17
C ALA A 18 -7.16 11.39 21.14
N CYS A 19 -5.89 11.00 21.21
CA CYS A 19 -5.33 9.85 20.55
C CYS A 19 -5.87 8.55 21.16
N ILE A 20 -6.11 7.58 20.27
CA ILE A 20 -6.03 6.11 20.45
C ILE A 20 -7.19 5.40 21.16
N GLY A 21 -7.73 4.43 20.42
CA GLY A 21 -8.48 3.30 20.92
C GLY A 21 -8.80 2.31 19.79
N VAL A 22 -7.80 1.86 19.03
CA VAL A 22 -7.97 0.65 18.21
C VAL A 22 -7.95 -0.51 19.20
N THR A 23 -9.12 -1.03 19.55
CA THR A 23 -9.27 -2.29 20.26
C THR A 23 -8.76 -3.42 19.36
N MET A 24 -7.53 -3.84 19.60
CA MET A 24 -7.07 -5.18 19.24
C MET A 24 -7.68 -6.15 20.27
N ASP A 25 -8.38 -7.16 19.77
CA ASP A 25 -8.94 -8.25 20.56
C ASP A 25 -7.78 -9.11 21.09
N ASP A 26 -7.63 -9.18 22.41
CA ASP A 26 -6.39 -9.58 23.12
C ASP A 26 -6.40 -11.08 23.53
N ASN A 27 -7.08 -11.96 22.78
CA ASN A 27 -7.31 -13.37 23.16
C ASN A 27 -6.76 -14.43 22.19
N ASP A 28 -5.85 -14.08 21.28
CA ASP A 28 -5.02 -15.05 20.56
C ASP A 28 -3.59 -14.97 21.13
N PRO A 29 -2.86 -16.07 21.39
CA PRO A 29 -1.48 -15.99 21.83
C PRO A 29 -0.71 -15.27 20.74
N LYS A 30 -0.33 -14.02 21.04
CA LYS A 30 0.36 -13.08 20.13
C LYS A 30 1.34 -13.83 19.23
N ASP A 31 1.04 -13.84 17.93
CA ASP A 31 2.01 -14.10 16.89
C ASP A 31 3.31 -13.40 17.29
N SER A 32 4.35 -14.18 17.57
CA SER A 32 5.65 -13.75 18.10
C SER A 32 6.49 -12.98 17.05
N LYS A 33 5.84 -12.34 16.07
CA LYS A 33 6.52 -11.59 15.03
C LYS A 33 7.11 -10.30 15.62
N PRO A 34 8.39 -10.02 15.38
CA PRO A 34 9.01 -8.81 15.90
C PRO A 34 8.38 -7.55 15.29
N GLU A 35 8.29 -6.48 16.08
CA GLU A 35 7.78 -5.20 15.59
C GLU A 35 8.73 -4.63 14.53
N PRO A 36 8.25 -4.33 13.30
CA PRO A 36 9.07 -3.78 12.23
C PRO A 36 9.57 -2.37 12.54
N THR A 37 10.87 -2.11 12.43
CA THR A 37 11.41 -0.76 12.66
C THR A 37 11.22 0.19 11.48
N ALA A 38 10.92 -0.30 10.29
CA ALA A 38 10.61 0.52 9.12
C ALA A 38 9.16 1.05 9.15
N ARG A 39 8.29 0.48 10.01
CA ARG A 39 6.89 0.87 10.13
C ARG A 39 6.72 1.98 11.17
N SER A 40 5.88 2.94 10.85
CA SER A 40 5.38 3.94 11.78
C SER A 40 3.94 4.32 11.42
N SER A 41 3.31 5.17 12.24
CA SER A 41 2.01 5.76 11.91
C SER A 41 2.06 7.27 12.15
N SER A 42 1.49 8.03 11.22
CA SER A 42 1.29 9.47 11.33
C SER A 42 -0.08 9.81 10.78
N ASP A 43 -0.89 10.53 11.56
CA ASP A 43 -2.19 11.08 11.11
C ASP A 43 -3.14 10.04 10.49
N GLY A 44 -3.15 8.81 11.04
CA GLY A 44 -4.00 7.72 10.53
C GLY A 44 -3.48 7.06 9.24
N VAL A 45 -2.28 7.41 8.78
CA VAL A 45 -1.57 6.76 7.69
C VAL A 45 -0.51 5.81 8.26
N GLU A 46 -0.48 4.58 7.77
CA GLU A 46 0.62 3.65 8.03
C GLU A 46 1.79 4.03 7.09
N VAL A 47 2.97 4.24 7.66
CA VAL A 47 4.14 4.68 6.89
C VAL A 47 5.21 3.60 6.94
N TRP A 48 5.69 3.19 5.77
CA TRP A 48 6.82 2.29 5.60
C TRP A 48 8.01 3.03 5.01
N ASP A 49 9.09 3.11 5.78
CA ASP A 49 10.34 3.73 5.32
C ASP A 49 11.25 2.72 4.63
N LEU A 50 11.31 2.77 3.30
CA LEU A 50 12.13 1.89 2.47
C LEU A 50 13.44 2.55 2.03
N THR A 51 13.82 3.68 2.64
CA THR A 51 15.05 4.41 2.29
C THR A 51 16.30 3.83 2.93
N GLY A 52 16.15 3.05 4.01
CA GLY A 52 17.24 2.37 4.70
C GLY A 52 17.61 1.02 4.08
N GLN A 53 18.70 0.44 4.56
CA GLN A 53 19.13 -0.90 4.17
C GLN A 53 18.08 -1.95 4.59
N PRO A 54 17.71 -2.89 3.71
CA PRO A 54 16.74 -3.92 4.04
C PRO A 54 17.28 -4.86 5.13
N SER A 55 16.42 -5.28 6.05
CA SER A 55 16.79 -6.29 7.06
C SER A 55 15.55 -6.96 7.63
N ALA A 56 15.74 -8.15 8.22
CA ALA A 56 14.67 -8.84 8.92
C ALA A 56 14.06 -7.98 10.04
N LYS A 57 14.90 -7.25 10.78
CA LYS A 57 14.46 -6.31 11.82
C LYS A 57 13.65 -5.14 11.27
N ALA A 58 14.08 -4.57 10.14
CA ALA A 58 13.34 -3.47 9.49
C ALA A 58 11.91 -3.89 9.13
N PHE A 59 11.76 -5.13 8.66
CA PHE A 59 10.50 -5.65 8.14
C PHE A 59 9.73 -6.57 9.09
N GLY A 60 10.18 -6.69 10.34
CA GLY A 60 9.50 -7.53 11.35
C GLY A 60 9.46 -9.02 11.00
N ILE A 61 10.49 -9.51 10.31
CA ILE A 61 10.65 -10.92 9.95
C ILE A 61 11.35 -11.63 11.12
N SER A 62 10.77 -12.71 11.62
CA SER A 62 11.39 -13.52 12.68
C SER A 62 12.46 -14.46 12.11
N ASP A 63 13.31 -15.04 12.96
CA ASP A 63 14.29 -16.03 12.51
C ASP A 63 13.65 -17.38 12.13
N GLU A 64 12.42 -17.63 12.60
CA GLU A 64 11.65 -18.85 12.33
C GLU A 64 10.85 -18.77 11.03
N THR A 65 10.67 -17.56 10.49
CA THR A 65 9.88 -17.31 9.28
C THR A 65 10.70 -16.57 8.24
N ASN A 66 10.19 -16.57 7.01
CA ASN A 66 10.79 -15.83 5.90
C ASN A 66 9.96 -14.61 5.53
N ASP A 67 8.87 -14.30 6.24
CA ASP A 67 7.95 -13.24 5.86
C ASP A 67 7.47 -12.36 7.03
N GLY A 68 7.34 -11.07 6.71
CA GLY A 68 6.66 -10.06 7.51
C GLY A 68 5.41 -9.63 6.75
N THR A 69 4.24 -10.13 7.16
CA THR A 69 2.97 -9.92 6.44
C THR A 69 2.00 -9.12 7.32
N TYR A 70 1.46 -8.04 6.75
CA TYR A 70 0.60 -7.06 7.43
C TYR A 70 -0.69 -6.88 6.63
N GLU A 71 -1.64 -7.80 6.85
CA GLU A 71 -2.91 -7.86 6.14
C GLU A 71 -4.06 -7.30 6.99
N THR A 72 -4.97 -6.57 6.35
CA THR A 72 -6.19 -6.05 6.95
C THR A 72 -7.40 -6.40 6.09
N LYS A 73 -8.53 -6.69 6.76
CA LYS A 73 -9.81 -6.98 6.08
C LYS A 73 -10.33 -5.79 5.27
N THR A 74 -10.09 -4.58 5.76
CA THR A 74 -10.46 -3.33 5.08
C THR A 74 -9.19 -2.63 4.61
N ALA A 75 -9.26 -2.00 3.43
CA ALA A 75 -8.15 -1.22 2.93
C ALA A 75 -7.85 -0.02 3.86
N ARG A 76 -6.57 0.31 3.98
CA ARG A 76 -6.09 1.41 4.82
C ARG A 76 -5.11 2.28 4.05
N SER A 77 -5.02 3.55 4.45
CA SER A 77 -4.03 4.48 3.91
C SER A 77 -2.63 4.01 4.27
N VAL A 78 -1.81 3.75 3.26
CA VAL A 78 -0.40 3.38 3.42
C VAL A 78 0.47 4.30 2.56
N ARG A 79 1.54 4.81 3.17
CA ARG A 79 2.59 5.61 2.52
C ARG A 79 3.91 4.86 2.55
N PHE A 80 4.51 4.62 1.40
CA PHE A 80 5.87 4.12 1.28
C PHE A 80 6.81 5.29 1.00
N LYS A 81 7.81 5.51 1.85
CA LYS A 81 8.92 6.42 1.53
C LYS A 81 9.97 5.63 0.77
N LEU A 82 10.38 6.16 -0.37
CA LEU A 82 11.30 5.50 -1.28
C LEU A 82 12.62 6.27 -1.38
N PRO A 83 13.71 5.59 -1.76
CA PRO A 83 14.97 6.26 -2.08
C PRO A 83 14.78 7.41 -3.09
N GLY A 84 15.56 8.48 -2.94
CA GLY A 84 15.43 9.69 -3.75
C GLY A 84 14.27 10.61 -3.35
N GLY A 85 13.67 10.41 -2.17
CA GLY A 85 12.63 11.30 -1.61
C GLY A 85 11.24 11.11 -2.22
N ARG A 86 11.02 10.04 -2.98
CA ARG A 86 9.72 9.72 -3.58
C ARG A 86 8.80 9.04 -2.57
N THR A 87 7.51 9.06 -2.86
CA THR A 87 6.51 8.36 -2.05
C THR A 87 5.49 7.65 -2.91
N ILE A 88 4.98 6.50 -2.43
CA ILE A 88 3.75 5.89 -2.93
C ILE A 88 2.71 5.96 -1.83
N ASP A 89 1.63 6.69 -2.09
CA ASP A 89 0.41 6.75 -1.31
C ASP A 89 -0.66 5.89 -1.97
N THR A 90 -1.23 4.96 -1.20
CA THR A 90 -2.27 4.05 -1.71
C THR A 90 -3.20 3.54 -0.61
N GLN A 91 -4.30 2.91 -1.01
CA GLN A 91 -5.18 2.15 -0.13
C GLN A 91 -4.81 0.66 -0.23
N ALA A 92 -4.13 0.13 0.79
CA ALA A 92 -3.63 -1.24 0.80
C ALA A 92 -4.42 -2.15 1.74
N THR A 93 -4.61 -3.41 1.33
CA THR A 93 -5.09 -4.48 2.22
C THR A 93 -3.93 -5.33 2.71
N LEU A 94 -2.82 -5.38 1.98
CA LEU A 94 -1.65 -6.18 2.36
C LEU A 94 -0.37 -5.43 2.04
N VAL A 95 0.52 -5.43 3.03
CA VAL A 95 1.94 -5.10 2.88
C VAL A 95 2.71 -6.33 3.34
N SER A 96 3.61 -6.84 2.51
CA SER A 96 4.40 -8.01 2.80
C SER A 96 5.86 -7.79 2.44
N PHE A 97 6.74 -8.33 3.28
CA PHE A 97 8.15 -8.44 3.00
C PHE A 97 8.56 -9.90 3.08
N TYR A 98 9.50 -10.30 2.23
CA TYR A 98 10.04 -11.65 2.24
C TYR A 98 11.56 -11.61 2.28
N ARG A 99 12.16 -12.54 3.02
CA ARG A 99 13.60 -12.78 3.10
C ARG A 99 13.90 -14.15 2.50
N ALA A 100 14.65 -14.18 1.41
CA ALA A 100 15.32 -15.39 0.95
C ALA A 100 16.74 -15.44 1.55
N GLY A 101 17.19 -16.61 2.01
CA GLY A 101 18.53 -16.75 2.58
C GLY A 101 18.67 -16.16 4.00
N SER A 102 19.91 -16.07 4.48
CA SER A 102 20.24 -15.59 5.83
C SER A 102 21.62 -14.93 5.86
N GLY A 103 21.89 -14.15 6.91
CA GLY A 103 23.17 -13.47 7.07
C GLY A 103 23.43 -12.44 5.96
N SER A 104 24.64 -12.46 5.39
CA SER A 104 25.07 -11.58 4.30
C SER A 104 24.42 -11.90 2.95
N ASP A 105 23.89 -13.11 2.79
CA ASP A 105 23.33 -13.60 1.51
C ASP A 105 21.80 -13.43 1.47
N ALA A 106 21.26 -12.60 2.38
CA ALA A 106 19.84 -12.41 2.54
C ALA A 106 19.30 -11.45 1.47
N HIS A 107 18.43 -11.93 0.60
CA HIS A 107 17.72 -11.10 -0.37
C HIS A 107 16.32 -10.77 0.12
N PHE A 108 15.95 -9.49 0.00
CA PHE A 108 14.66 -9.00 0.47
C PHE A 108 13.76 -8.60 -0.69
N THR A 109 12.46 -8.87 -0.54
CA THR A 109 11.43 -8.39 -1.46
C THR A 109 10.32 -7.68 -0.70
N VAL A 110 9.62 -6.80 -1.41
CA VAL A 110 8.44 -6.10 -0.93
C VAL A 110 7.27 -6.36 -1.87
N GLY A 111 6.07 -6.51 -1.31
CA GLY A 111 4.83 -6.68 -2.02
C GLY A 111 3.72 -5.88 -1.37
N ILE A 112 2.97 -5.14 -2.18
CA ILE A 112 1.85 -4.31 -1.75
C ILE A 112 0.66 -4.71 -2.59
N ARG A 113 -0.48 -5.03 -1.96
CA ARG A 113 -1.74 -5.27 -2.65
C ARG A 113 -2.74 -4.21 -2.25
N THR A 114 -3.24 -3.48 -3.24
CA THR A 114 -4.28 -2.46 -3.01
C THR A 114 -5.63 -3.08 -2.70
N ALA A 115 -6.57 -2.22 -2.32
CA ALA A 115 -8.01 -2.52 -2.32
C ALA A 115 -8.44 -3.18 -3.62
N GLN A 116 -9.50 -3.98 -3.54
CA GLN A 116 -10.20 -4.44 -4.72
C GLN A 116 -11.03 -3.28 -5.30
N LEU A 117 -10.95 -3.08 -6.61
CA LEU A 117 -11.52 -1.94 -7.31
C LEU A 117 -12.26 -2.40 -8.55
N GLU A 118 -13.38 -1.73 -8.84
CA GLU A 118 -14.07 -1.80 -10.12
C GLU A 118 -13.16 -1.30 -11.27
N PRO A 119 -13.48 -1.61 -12.54
CA PRO A 119 -12.54 -1.40 -13.65
C PRO A 119 -12.06 0.06 -13.83
N GLY A 120 -12.96 1.05 -13.79
CA GLY A 120 -12.60 2.46 -13.92
C GLY A 120 -11.71 2.98 -12.77
N PRO A 121 -12.11 2.79 -11.50
CA PRO A 121 -11.25 3.10 -10.36
C PRO A 121 -9.92 2.34 -10.36
N LEU A 122 -9.88 1.10 -10.84
CA LEU A 122 -8.66 0.31 -10.98
C LEU A 122 -7.66 0.96 -11.95
N VAL A 123 -8.12 1.39 -13.14
CA VAL A 123 -7.28 2.10 -14.12
C VAL A 123 -6.73 3.39 -13.52
N THR A 124 -7.55 4.15 -12.80
CA THR A 124 -7.14 5.39 -12.13
C THR A 124 -6.07 5.11 -11.08
N ALA A 125 -6.31 4.16 -10.17
CA ALA A 125 -5.36 3.79 -9.14
C ALA A 125 -4.04 3.26 -9.72
N PHE A 126 -4.09 2.52 -10.83
CA PHE A 126 -2.87 2.06 -11.49
C PHE A 126 -2.08 3.23 -12.07
N ARG A 127 -2.75 4.16 -12.77
CA ARG A 127 -2.12 5.38 -13.31
C ARG A 127 -1.47 6.20 -12.19
N ASP A 128 -2.17 6.39 -11.07
CA ASP A 128 -1.67 7.15 -9.93
C ASP A 128 -0.39 6.53 -9.34
N VAL A 129 -0.33 5.20 -9.23
CA VAL A 129 0.88 4.49 -8.79
C VAL A 129 2.03 4.68 -9.76
N LEU A 130 1.78 4.60 -11.08
CA LEU A 130 2.81 4.81 -12.11
C LEU A 130 3.35 6.24 -12.08
N THR A 131 2.46 7.23 -11.94
CA THR A 131 2.86 8.64 -11.80
C THR A 131 3.72 8.86 -10.55
N GLN A 132 3.35 8.26 -9.41
CA GLN A 132 4.11 8.36 -8.16
C GLN A 132 5.48 7.68 -8.23
N LEU A 133 5.59 6.61 -9.02
CA LEU A 133 6.87 5.96 -9.32
C LEU A 133 7.74 6.74 -10.30
N ASP A 134 7.17 7.76 -10.96
CA ASP A 134 7.80 8.54 -12.03
C ASP A 134 8.22 7.62 -13.22
N VAL A 135 7.27 6.77 -13.65
CA VAL A 135 7.41 5.89 -14.81
C VAL A 135 6.31 6.18 -15.85
N PRO A 136 6.47 5.77 -17.12
CA PRO A 136 5.45 5.96 -18.14
C PRO A 136 4.08 5.40 -17.73
N THR A 137 3.02 6.15 -18.03
CA THR A 137 1.64 5.81 -17.66
C THR A 137 0.88 5.03 -18.74
N ASP A 138 1.46 4.83 -19.92
CA ASP A 138 0.89 4.05 -21.03
C ASP A 138 0.37 2.65 -20.64
N PRO A 139 0.96 1.94 -19.64
CA PRO A 139 0.39 0.70 -19.15
C PRO A 139 -1.04 0.84 -18.59
N ALA A 140 -1.40 1.99 -18.01
CA ALA A 140 -2.76 2.24 -17.53
C ALA A 140 -3.76 2.40 -18.69
N ASP A 141 -3.34 3.04 -19.78
CA ASP A 141 -4.17 3.17 -20.99
C ASP A 141 -4.31 1.82 -21.70
N THR A 142 -3.24 1.02 -21.71
CA THR A 142 -3.27 -0.36 -22.19
C THR A 142 -4.23 -1.22 -21.37
N LEU A 143 -4.25 -1.04 -20.04
CA LEU A 143 -5.20 -1.74 -19.18
C LEU A 143 -6.64 -1.35 -19.53
N ALA A 144 -6.92 -0.06 -19.67
CA ALA A 144 -8.26 0.43 -20.04
C ALA A 144 -8.72 -0.15 -21.38
N ALA A 145 -7.87 -0.10 -22.40
CA ALA A 145 -8.18 -0.65 -23.72
C ALA A 145 -8.45 -2.16 -23.69
N LYS A 146 -7.70 -2.93 -22.88
CA LYS A 146 -7.93 -4.37 -22.72
C LYS A 146 -9.25 -4.67 -22.02
N ILE A 147 -9.63 -3.85 -21.03
CA ILE A 147 -10.91 -3.99 -20.32
C ILE A 147 -12.07 -3.70 -21.27
N ASP A 148 -12.00 -2.60 -22.03
CA ASP A 148 -13.07 -2.21 -22.96
C ASP A 148 -13.23 -3.19 -24.13
N ALA A 149 -12.13 -3.84 -24.55
CA ALA A 149 -12.14 -4.86 -25.59
C ALA A 149 -12.49 -6.26 -25.10
N ALA A 150 -12.65 -6.47 -23.78
CA ALA A 150 -12.94 -7.78 -23.23
C ALA A 150 -14.38 -8.19 -23.57
N PRO A 151 -14.60 -9.42 -24.06
CA PRO A 151 -15.95 -9.92 -24.28
C PRO A 151 -16.68 -10.13 -22.95
N ASP A 152 -18.01 -10.08 -22.98
CA ASP A 152 -18.87 -10.21 -21.78
C ASP A 152 -18.68 -11.55 -21.06
N ASP A 153 -18.23 -12.60 -21.76
CA ASP A 153 -17.97 -13.94 -21.23
C ASP A 153 -16.49 -14.19 -20.87
N GLN A 154 -15.67 -13.13 -20.82
CA GLN A 154 -14.25 -13.22 -20.51
C GLN A 154 -14.02 -13.86 -19.13
N THR A 155 -13.31 -15.00 -19.13
CA THR A 155 -12.94 -15.71 -17.89
C THR A 155 -11.46 -15.51 -17.49
N GLU A 156 -10.58 -15.24 -18.45
CA GLU A 156 -9.17 -15.05 -18.15
C GLU A 156 -8.89 -13.70 -17.52
N ARG A 157 -7.89 -13.66 -16.66
CA ARG A 157 -7.46 -12.44 -15.97
C ARG A 157 -6.84 -11.46 -16.99
N ILE A 158 -7.33 -10.24 -16.99
CA ILE A 158 -6.67 -9.14 -17.71
C ILE A 158 -5.57 -8.60 -16.81
N SER A 159 -4.35 -8.52 -17.31
CA SER A 159 -3.25 -7.94 -16.56
C SER A 159 -2.30 -7.14 -17.44
N VAL A 160 -1.78 -6.06 -16.85
CA VAL A 160 -0.77 -5.18 -17.44
C VAL A 160 0.21 -4.77 -16.34
N GLY A 161 1.51 -4.88 -16.63
CA GLY A 161 2.60 -4.44 -15.77
C GLY A 161 3.32 -3.24 -16.36
N SER A 162 4.01 -2.51 -15.50
CA SER A 162 5.00 -1.52 -15.90
C SER A 162 6.38 -2.13 -16.03
N ASP A 163 7.27 -1.41 -16.70
CA ASP A 163 8.70 -1.62 -16.51
C ASP A 163 9.09 -1.34 -15.06
N ALA A 164 10.21 -1.93 -14.65
CA ALA A 164 10.76 -1.71 -13.32
C ALA A 164 11.60 -0.42 -13.28
N VAL A 165 11.52 0.31 -12.18
CA VAL A 165 12.35 1.46 -11.84
C VAL A 165 13.34 1.09 -10.74
N THR A 166 14.59 1.51 -10.90
CA THR A 166 15.65 1.34 -9.89
C THR A 166 15.80 2.63 -9.09
N LEU A 167 15.70 2.52 -7.77
CA LEU A 167 15.74 3.61 -6.79
C LEU A 167 16.84 3.29 -5.77
N GLY A 168 18.08 3.65 -6.07
CA GLY A 168 19.23 3.07 -5.34
C GLY A 168 19.24 1.55 -5.52
N ASP A 169 19.39 0.79 -4.43
CA ASP A 169 19.43 -0.67 -4.47
C ASP A 169 18.03 -1.31 -4.63
N LEU A 170 16.96 -0.52 -4.46
CA LEU A 170 15.58 -0.99 -4.54
C LEU A 170 15.06 -0.90 -5.97
N LYS A 171 14.69 -2.04 -6.55
CA LYS A 171 14.01 -2.14 -7.84
C LYS A 171 12.51 -2.40 -7.63
N LEU A 172 11.64 -1.55 -8.16
CA LEU A 172 10.18 -1.65 -8.04
C LEU A 172 9.51 -1.73 -9.40
N SER A 173 8.39 -2.43 -9.50
CA SER A 173 7.43 -2.32 -10.59
C SER A 173 6.00 -2.34 -10.06
N ALA A 174 5.05 -1.93 -10.91
CA ALA A 174 3.64 -2.01 -10.60
C ALA A 174 2.91 -2.85 -11.64
N GLN A 175 1.86 -3.54 -11.22
CA GLN A 175 1.00 -4.35 -12.06
C GLN A 175 -0.44 -4.16 -11.64
N ALA A 176 -1.32 -4.01 -12.61
CA ALA A 176 -2.76 -4.12 -12.38
C ALA A 176 -3.29 -5.44 -12.95
N GLY A 177 -4.25 -6.01 -12.24
CA GLY A 177 -4.97 -7.18 -12.73
C GLY A 177 -6.45 -7.15 -12.38
N LEU A 178 -7.29 -7.38 -13.37
CA LEU A 178 -8.74 -7.50 -13.28
C LEU A 178 -9.13 -8.97 -13.49
N ALA A 179 -9.97 -9.51 -12.63
CA ALA A 179 -10.65 -10.78 -12.87
C ALA A 179 -12.08 -10.47 -13.34
N PRO A 180 -12.39 -10.56 -14.65
CA PRO A 180 -13.68 -10.06 -15.18
C PRO A 180 -14.89 -10.77 -14.56
N VAL A 181 -14.78 -12.08 -14.31
CA VAL A 181 -15.81 -12.86 -13.59
C VAL A 181 -16.12 -12.35 -12.18
N ALA A 182 -15.18 -11.65 -11.55
CA ALA A 182 -15.35 -11.05 -10.23
C ALA A 182 -15.73 -9.56 -10.31
N GLY A 183 -15.82 -8.99 -11.53
CA GLY A 183 -16.07 -7.56 -11.77
C GLY A 183 -14.97 -6.62 -11.27
N SER A 184 -13.91 -7.14 -10.66
CA SER A 184 -13.01 -6.34 -9.83
C SER A 184 -11.56 -6.83 -9.90
N GLY A 185 -10.65 -5.91 -9.59
CA GLY A 185 -9.22 -6.11 -9.71
C GLY A 185 -8.46 -5.34 -8.65
N ARG A 186 -7.14 -5.31 -8.74
CA ARG A 186 -6.28 -4.53 -7.84
C ARG A 186 -4.97 -4.17 -8.50
N VAL A 187 -4.30 -3.17 -7.94
CA VAL A 187 -2.91 -2.86 -8.23
C VAL A 187 -2.02 -3.62 -7.24
N ILE A 188 -0.89 -4.08 -7.74
CA ILE A 188 0.18 -4.71 -7.00
C ILE A 188 1.44 -3.91 -7.27
N VAL A 189 2.12 -3.47 -6.21
CA VAL A 189 3.47 -2.92 -6.31
C VAL A 189 4.40 -3.95 -5.70
N GLY A 190 5.42 -4.34 -6.45
CA GLY A 190 6.36 -5.37 -6.03
C GLY A 190 7.79 -4.95 -6.33
N GLY A 191 8.73 -5.50 -5.60
CA GLY A 191 10.14 -5.26 -5.88
C GLY A 191 11.09 -5.99 -4.97
N SER A 192 12.37 -5.76 -5.20
CA SER A 192 13.47 -6.41 -4.51
C SER A 192 14.65 -5.47 -4.36
N TRP A 193 15.38 -5.64 -3.27
CA TRP A 193 16.71 -5.05 -3.15
C TRP A 193 17.71 -5.93 -3.88
N SER A 194 18.62 -5.30 -4.62
CA SER A 194 19.69 -5.95 -5.36
C SER A 194 21.00 -5.73 -4.62
N ASP A 195 21.86 -6.74 -4.58
CA ASP A 195 23.25 -6.60 -4.18
C ASP A 195 24.05 -6.33 -5.47
N ASP A 196 24.30 -5.07 -5.81
CA ASP A 196 25.19 -4.71 -6.92
C ASP A 196 26.65 -5.09 -6.61
#